data_AF-A0A349CTF5-F1
#
_entry.id   AF-A0A349CTF5-F1
#
_cell.length_a   1.000
_cell.length_b   1.000
_cell.length_c   1.000
_cell.angle_alpha   90.00
_cell.angle_beta   90.00
_cell.angle_gamma   90.00
#
_symmetry.space_group_name_H-M   'P 1'
#
loop_
_entity.id
_entity.type
_entity.pdbx_description
1 polymer ?
#
loop_
_entity_poly.entity_id
_entity_poly.type
_entity_poly.pdbx_seq_one_letter_code
_entity_poly.pdbx_strand_id
1 'polypeptide(L)'
;MRRIHRVLAVSVAGLAVVLAACSPGEPPTTGEEHAATVSHVHGAVVDPSGEGFLLGTHEGVFRVTADGEVSGREGTVVFDAMGFARVGTSLFASGHPGRNTPAEWGDPHLGIIRSDDAAGSWQS
;
A
#
# COMPACT_ATOMS: atom_id res chain seq x y z
N MET A 1 -53.02 32.55 -10.91
CA MET A 1 -52.47 31.27 -11.42
C MET A 1 -50.95 31.26 -11.59
N ARG A 2 -50.31 32.20 -12.30
CA ARG A 2 -48.84 32.21 -12.54
C ARG A 2 -47.91 32.19 -11.30
N ARG A 3 -48.31 32.77 -10.16
CA ARG A 3 -47.50 32.76 -8.91
C ARG A 3 -47.46 31.38 -8.22
N ILE A 4 -48.56 30.62 -8.27
CA ILE A 4 -48.66 29.28 -7.68
C ILE A 4 -47.77 28.28 -8.44
N HIS A 5 -47.69 28.42 -9.77
CA HIS A 5 -46.84 27.57 -10.62
C HIS A 5 -45.34 27.82 -10.38
N ARG A 6 -44.95 29.06 -10.04
CA ARG A 6 -43.56 29.40 -9.69
C ARG A 6 -43.13 28.84 -8.34
N VAL A 7 -44.01 28.84 -7.36
CA VAL A 7 -43.72 28.25 -6.03
C VAL A 7 -43.62 26.72 -6.13
N LEU A 8 -44.51 26.07 -6.89
CA LEU A 8 -44.42 24.62 -7.11
C LEU A 8 -43.10 24.19 -7.79
N ALA A 9 -42.66 24.94 -8.80
CA ALA A 9 -41.43 24.62 -9.53
C ALA A 9 -40.17 24.71 -8.65
N VAL A 10 -40.11 25.68 -7.73
CA VAL A 10 -38.98 25.85 -6.80
C VAL A 10 -38.93 24.72 -5.78
N SER A 11 -40.08 24.29 -5.26
CA SER A 11 -40.16 23.19 -4.28
C SER A 11 -39.73 21.84 -4.88
N VAL A 12 -40.11 21.57 -6.13
CA VAL A 12 -39.73 20.33 -6.83
C VAL A 12 -38.22 20.32 -7.15
N ALA A 13 -37.66 21.45 -7.56
CA ALA A 13 -36.23 21.58 -7.82
C ALA A 13 -35.38 21.39 -6.55
N GLY A 14 -35.82 21.95 -5.41
CA GLY A 14 -35.13 21.78 -4.12
C GLY A 14 -35.13 20.33 -3.63
N LEU A 15 -36.26 19.62 -3.79
CA LEU A 15 -36.37 18.23 -3.39
C LEU A 15 -35.47 17.31 -4.25
N ALA A 16 -35.35 17.59 -5.55
CA ALA A 16 -34.47 16.83 -6.45
C ALA A 16 -32.97 16.99 -6.08
N VAL A 17 -32.55 18.18 -5.64
CA VAL A 17 -31.16 18.43 -5.19
C VAL A 17 -30.86 17.71 -3.88
N VAL A 18 -31.81 17.67 -2.93
CA VAL A 18 -31.65 16.94 -1.67
C VAL A 18 -31.59 15.42 -1.90
N LEU A 19 -32.34 14.89 -2.87
CA LEU A 19 -32.31 13.47 -3.22
C LEU A 19 -31.00 13.06 -3.91
N ALA A 20 -30.37 13.94 -4.69
CA ALA A 20 -29.08 13.68 -5.33
C ALA A 20 -27.91 13.65 -4.33
N ALA A 21 -28.04 14.34 -3.18
CA ALA A 21 -27.01 14.36 -2.15
C ALA A 21 -26.89 13.05 -1.35
N CYS A 22 -27.86 12.15 -1.48
CA CYS A 22 -27.85 10.82 -0.87
C CYS A 22 -27.42 9.73 -1.86
N SER A 23 -26.91 10.07 -3.05
CA SER A 23 -26.34 9.03 -3.91
C SER A 23 -25.13 8.43 -3.18
N PRO A 24 -25.00 7.09 -3.12
CA PRO A 24 -23.75 6.50 -2.71
C PRO A 24 -22.66 7.11 -3.60
N GLY A 25 -21.54 7.52 -2.99
CA GLY A 25 -20.37 7.93 -3.75
C GLY A 25 -19.96 6.79 -4.69
N GLU A 26 -19.41 7.15 -5.85
CA GLU A 26 -18.82 6.16 -6.76
C GLU A 26 -17.91 5.23 -5.93
N PRO A 27 -18.08 3.90 -6.02
CA PRO A 27 -17.18 2.99 -5.33
C PRO A 27 -15.74 3.32 -5.74
N PRO A 28 -14.76 3.19 -4.82
CA PRO A 28 -13.37 3.44 -5.15
C PRO A 28 -13.00 2.65 -6.41
N THR A 29 -12.35 3.32 -7.36
CA THR A 29 -11.94 2.70 -8.64
C THR A 29 -10.92 1.58 -8.45
N THR A 30 -10.28 1.56 -7.28
CA THR A 30 -9.50 0.44 -6.75
C THR A 30 -10.44 -0.41 -5.91
N GLY A 31 -10.84 -1.58 -6.41
CA GLY A 31 -11.86 -2.44 -5.79
C GLY A 31 -11.56 -2.83 -4.33
N GLU A 32 -12.56 -3.39 -3.64
CA GLU A 32 -12.44 -3.80 -2.23
C GLU A 32 -11.58 -5.07 -2.02
N GLU A 33 -11.19 -5.76 -3.09
CA GLU A 33 -10.21 -6.85 -3.04
C GLU A 33 -8.78 -6.29 -2.92
N HIS A 34 -8.45 -5.75 -1.75
CA HIS A 34 -7.06 -5.59 -1.37
C HIS A 34 -6.59 -6.91 -0.77
N ALA A 35 -5.44 -7.42 -1.19
CA ALA A 35 -4.84 -8.61 -0.59
C ALA A 35 -4.76 -8.40 0.94
N ALA A 36 -5.56 -9.15 1.70
CA ALA A 36 -5.78 -8.95 3.14
C ALA A 36 -4.52 -9.09 4.01
N THR A 37 -3.37 -9.37 3.39
CA THR A 37 -2.08 -9.65 4.03
C THR A 37 -1.21 -8.39 4.19
N VAL A 38 -1.41 -7.32 3.41
CA VAL A 38 -0.58 -6.11 3.44
C VAL A 38 -1.38 -4.94 4.02
N SER A 39 -0.98 -4.47 5.21
CA SER A 39 -1.68 -3.41 5.92
C SER A 39 -1.27 -2.01 5.46
N HIS A 40 0.03 -1.69 5.54
CA HIS A 40 0.62 -0.41 5.12
C HIS A 40 1.90 -0.63 4.30
N VAL A 41 2.04 0.19 3.26
CA VAL A 41 3.22 0.22 2.39
C VAL A 41 4.06 1.44 2.74
N HIS A 42 5.32 1.22 3.11
CA HIS A 42 6.29 2.27 3.42
C HIS A 42 7.30 2.52 2.30
N GLY A 43 7.32 1.65 1.29
CA GLY A 43 8.06 1.88 0.05
C GLY A 43 7.64 0.88 -1.02
N ALA A 44 7.69 1.32 -2.27
CA ALA A 44 7.45 0.49 -3.45
C ALA A 44 8.57 0.74 -4.45
N VAL A 45 9.23 -0.32 -4.92
CA VAL A 45 10.30 -0.24 -5.91
C VAL A 45 10.05 -1.24 -7.02
N VAL A 46 10.53 -0.94 -8.23
CA VAL A 46 10.53 -1.93 -9.34
C VAL A 46 11.43 -3.09 -8.95
N ASP A 47 10.93 -4.32 -9.12
CA ASP A 47 11.70 -5.53 -8.82
C ASP A 47 13.01 -5.53 -9.66
N PRO A 48 14.18 -5.83 -9.06
CA PRO A 48 15.44 -5.91 -9.80
C PRO A 48 15.44 -6.88 -11.00
N SER A 49 14.58 -7.90 -11.01
CA SER A 49 14.35 -8.81 -12.15
C SER A 49 13.64 -8.16 -13.33
N GLY A 50 12.98 -7.01 -13.12
CA GLY A 50 12.24 -6.28 -14.15
C GLY A 50 10.75 -6.64 -14.24
N GLU A 51 10.25 -7.54 -13.40
CA GLU A 51 8.86 -7.96 -13.38
C GLU A 51 8.14 -7.43 -12.13
N GLY A 52 7.20 -6.51 -12.32
CA GLY A 52 6.38 -5.97 -11.22
C GLY A 52 7.18 -5.14 -10.20
N PHE A 53 6.83 -5.31 -8.93
CA PHE A 53 7.27 -4.47 -7.83
C PHE A 53 7.60 -5.27 -6.57
N LEU A 54 8.41 -4.67 -5.71
CA LEU A 54 8.59 -5.08 -4.32
C LEU A 54 8.03 -4.00 -3.40
N LEU A 55 7.27 -4.39 -2.38
CA LEU A 55 6.69 -3.52 -1.37
C LEU A 55 7.36 -3.76 -0.02
N GLY A 56 7.82 -2.70 0.63
CA GLY A 56 8.21 -2.73 2.05
C GLY A 56 7.00 -2.42 2.94
N THR A 57 6.70 -3.31 3.88
CA THR A 57 5.52 -3.26 4.77
C THR A 57 5.90 -3.61 6.21
N HIS A 58 4.95 -3.50 7.14
CA HIS A 58 5.15 -3.94 8.53
C HIS A 58 5.43 -5.44 8.67
N GLU A 59 4.90 -6.22 7.74
CA GLU A 59 4.98 -7.67 7.75
C GLU A 59 6.20 -8.20 6.99
N GLY A 60 6.97 -7.31 6.33
CA GLY A 60 8.19 -7.62 5.59
C GLY A 60 8.18 -7.05 4.18
N VAL A 61 8.89 -7.72 3.27
CA VAL A 61 8.92 -7.35 1.85
C VAL A 61 8.06 -8.31 1.06
N PHE A 62 7.17 -7.80 0.21
CA PHE A 62 6.29 -8.61 -0.64
C PHE A 62 6.53 -8.31 -2.11
N ARG A 63 6.53 -9.34 -2.95
CA ARG A 63 6.52 -9.17 -4.40
C ARG A 63 5.10 -9.01 -4.92
N VAL A 64 4.92 -8.08 -5.85
CA VAL A 64 3.66 -7.77 -6.51
C VAL A 64 3.87 -7.80 -8.00
N THR A 65 2.96 -8.45 -8.73
CA THR A 65 3.02 -8.49 -10.19
C THR A 65 2.69 -7.13 -10.81
N ALA A 66 2.91 -6.97 -12.12
CA ALA A 66 2.62 -5.72 -12.81
C ALA A 66 1.12 -5.37 -12.84
N ASP A 67 0.25 -6.38 -12.74
CA ASP A 67 -1.21 -6.28 -12.64
C ASP A 67 -1.73 -6.09 -11.21
N GLY A 68 -0.84 -6.09 -10.21
CA GLY A 68 -1.19 -5.75 -8.82
C GLY A 68 -1.44 -6.95 -7.90
N GLU A 69 -1.21 -8.18 -8.37
CA GLU A 69 -1.38 -9.37 -7.56
C GLU A 69 -0.22 -9.51 -6.56
N VAL A 70 -0.56 -9.55 -5.27
CA VAL A 70 0.41 -9.69 -4.19
C VAL A 70 0.75 -11.17 -4.02
N SER A 71 2.02 -11.49 -4.22
CA SER A 71 2.57 -12.83 -3.98
C SER A 71 2.95 -13.02 -2.49
N GLY A 72 3.64 -14.12 -2.17
CA GLY A 72 4.15 -14.35 -0.82
C GLY A 72 5.17 -13.30 -0.35
N ARG A 73 5.39 -13.26 0.97
CA ARG A 73 6.48 -12.50 1.56
C ARG A 73 7.84 -13.08 1.12
N GLU A 74 8.75 -12.21 0.75
CA GLU A 74 10.13 -12.55 0.37
C GLU A 74 11.02 -12.78 1.59
N GLY A 75 12.03 -13.62 1.40
CA GLY A 75 13.08 -13.88 2.36
C GLY A 75 12.66 -14.66 3.62
N THR A 76 13.66 -15.09 4.38
CA THR A 76 13.47 -15.90 5.59
C THR A 76 13.53 -15.09 6.88
N VAL A 77 14.25 -13.97 6.88
CA VAL A 77 14.31 -13.02 7.99
C VAL A 77 13.11 -12.10 7.91
N VAL A 78 12.36 -12.00 9.01
CA VAL A 78 11.19 -11.12 9.12
C VAL A 78 11.59 -9.87 9.88
N PHE A 79 11.24 -8.71 9.34
CA PHE A 79 11.41 -7.41 9.97
C PHE A 79 10.33 -6.47 9.46
N ASP A 80 10.09 -5.40 10.19
CA ASP A 80 9.21 -4.30 9.79
C ASP A 80 9.99 -3.39 8.83
N ALA A 81 9.64 -3.39 7.55
CA ALA A 81 10.31 -2.62 6.51
C ALA A 81 9.72 -1.20 6.39
N MET A 82 10.03 -0.36 7.39
CA MET A 82 9.56 1.03 7.49
C MET A 82 10.26 2.01 6.54
N GLY A 83 11.47 1.67 6.10
CA GLY A 83 12.17 2.37 5.03
C GLY A 83 12.59 1.34 3.98
N PHE A 84 12.33 1.62 2.71
CA PHE A 84 12.64 0.69 1.63
C PHE A 84 13.00 1.43 0.34
N ALA A 85 14.18 1.13 -0.21
CA ALA A 85 14.71 1.79 -1.40
C ALA A 85 15.54 0.84 -2.25
N ARG A 86 15.71 1.19 -3.54
CA ARG A 86 16.54 0.46 -4.49
C ARG A 86 17.60 1.37 -5.07
N VAL A 87 18.84 0.85 -5.18
CA VAL A 87 19.95 1.51 -5.88
C VAL A 87 20.62 0.48 -6.78
N GLY A 88 20.53 0.65 -8.10
CA GLY A 88 20.99 -0.36 -9.05
C GLY A 88 20.19 -1.65 -8.88
N THR A 89 20.85 -2.80 -8.70
CA THR A 89 20.19 -4.09 -8.42
C THR A 89 19.97 -4.34 -6.94
N SER A 90 20.53 -3.50 -6.06
CA SER A 90 20.52 -3.70 -4.62
C SER A 90 19.32 -3.03 -3.97
N LEU A 91 18.79 -3.68 -2.94
CA LEU A 91 17.74 -3.16 -2.08
C LEU A 91 18.35 -2.75 -0.75
N PHE A 92 17.78 -1.70 -0.17
CA PHE A 92 18.14 -1.19 1.14
C PHE A 92 16.88 -1.03 1.96
N ALA A 93 16.94 -1.43 3.23
CA ALA A 93 15.83 -1.31 4.16
C ALA A 93 16.28 -0.88 5.55
N SER A 94 15.34 -0.40 6.34
CA SER A 94 15.48 -0.14 7.78
C SER A 94 14.09 -0.19 8.42
N GLY A 95 14.02 -0.23 9.75
CA GLY A 95 12.77 -0.28 10.51
C GLY A 95 12.93 -1.02 11.83
N HIS A 96 12.01 -1.94 12.16
CA HIS A 96 12.05 -2.67 13.43
C HIS A 96 12.48 -4.12 13.24
N PRO A 97 13.34 -4.67 14.12
CA PRO A 97 13.68 -6.08 14.09
C PRO A 97 12.43 -6.93 14.34
N GLY A 98 12.32 -8.05 13.63
CA GLY A 98 11.35 -9.10 13.91
C GLY A 98 11.95 -10.21 14.77
N ARG A 99 11.14 -11.22 15.05
CA ARG A 99 11.48 -12.35 15.96
C ARG A 99 12.77 -13.12 15.61
N ASN A 100 13.20 -13.07 14.36
CA ASN A 100 14.35 -13.81 13.85
C ASN A 100 15.37 -12.91 13.16
N THR A 101 15.30 -11.60 13.40
CA THR A 101 16.35 -10.67 12.99
C THR A 101 17.54 -10.78 13.96
N PRO A 102 18.78 -10.84 13.46
CA PRO A 102 19.96 -10.81 14.32
C PRO A 102 20.03 -9.52 15.14
N ALA A 103 20.31 -9.63 16.45
CA ALA A 103 20.31 -8.48 17.35
C ALA A 103 21.39 -7.45 16.99
N GLU A 104 22.49 -7.90 16.38
CA GLU A 104 23.58 -7.05 15.91
C GLU A 104 23.17 -6.08 14.78
N TRP A 105 22.05 -6.33 14.08
CA TRP A 105 21.53 -5.40 13.07
C TRP A 105 20.80 -4.19 13.69
N GLY A 106 20.47 -4.28 14.98
CA GLY A 106 19.88 -3.19 15.77
C GLY A 106 18.59 -3.59 16.51
N ASP A 107 18.49 -3.19 17.79
CA ASP A 107 17.33 -3.36 18.66
C ASP A 107 17.21 -2.09 19.55
N PRO A 108 16.10 -1.32 19.49
CA PRO A 108 14.80 -1.63 18.87
C PRO A 108 14.65 -1.17 17.42
N HIS A 109 15.68 -0.58 16.82
CA HIS A 109 15.64 -0.09 15.45
C HIS A 109 16.81 -0.67 14.67
N LEU A 110 16.51 -1.21 13.49
CA LEU A 110 17.52 -1.65 12.55
C LEU A 110 18.32 -0.46 12.06
N GLY A 111 19.62 -0.68 11.82
CA GLY A 111 20.40 0.18 10.95
C GLY A 111 19.91 0.11 9.50
N ILE A 112 20.79 0.44 8.55
CA ILE A 112 20.55 0.17 7.14
C ILE A 112 20.97 -1.27 6.87
N ILE A 113 20.04 -2.09 6.39
CA ILE A 113 20.31 -3.43 5.89
C ILE A 113 20.18 -3.45 4.37
N ARG A 114 20.88 -4.38 3.72
CA ARG A 114 20.98 -4.51 2.28
C ARG A 114 20.63 -5.92 1.84
N SER A 115 19.97 -6.03 0.69
CA SER A 115 19.78 -7.28 -0.06
C SER A 115 20.31 -7.11 -1.48
N ASP A 116 21.03 -8.12 -1.97
CA ASP A 116 21.56 -8.20 -3.33
C ASP A 116 20.89 -9.29 -4.17
N ASP A 117 19.90 -9.98 -3.60
CA ASP A 117 19.19 -11.13 -4.17
C ASP A 117 17.67 -10.92 -4.17
N ALA A 118 17.23 -9.69 -4.45
CA ALA A 118 15.82 -9.30 -4.56
C ALA A 118 14.99 -9.64 -3.30
N ALA A 119 15.53 -9.31 -2.12
CA ALA A 119 14.96 -9.52 -0.78
C ALA A 119 14.95 -10.96 -0.28
N GLY A 120 15.63 -11.90 -0.96
CA GLY A 120 15.80 -13.28 -0.50
C GLY A 120 16.61 -13.39 0.80
N SER A 121 17.65 -12.58 0.95
CA SER A 121 18.49 -12.48 2.14
C SER A 121 18.94 -11.05 2.42
N TRP A 122 19.33 -10.79 3.67
CA TRP A 122 19.66 -9.45 4.17
C TRP A 122 20.98 -9.48 4.98
N GLN A 123 21.69 -8.36 4.97
CA GLN A 123 22.92 -8.13 5.73
C GLN A 123 23.02 -6.66 6.15
N SER A 124 23.64 -6.36 7.32
CA SER A 124 23.92 -5.00 7.79
C SER A 124 25.32 -4.52 7.40
#